data_AF-A0A820XAJ3-F1
#
_entry.id   AF-A0A820XAJ3-F1
#
_cell.length_a   1.000
_cell.length_b   1.000
_cell.length_c   1.000
_cell.angle_alpha   90.00
_cell.angle_beta   90.00
_cell.angle_gamma   90.00
#
_symmetry.space_group_name_H-M   'P 1'
#
loop_
_entity.id
_entity.type
_entity.pdbx_description
1 polymer ?
#
loop_
_entity_poly.entity_id
_entity_poly.type
_entity_poly.pdbx_seq_one_letter_code
_entity_poly.pdbx_strand_id
1 'polypeptide(L)'
;MEKVGIARVSSSSHSIQVDLSQLERYVIEFAQENAHLDRDILLDIDLIENRSNIILAVETGAVMASLTPTDEDCRRATSNTALPNEFIFVIDCSGSMRHENKIGLARQALQLFLKRLPLKPLQWLDKNRLKQGHTRQIFLLTDGEISNVNEVLDLCRSILNFTRIFSFDLGHSPSHSLVKGLVRTTNGRFVFIPPNENVDIYVGEQLQKALQSCITDIQVKWNINTTEMHAPTKLLPVYANDRLIVYALANDQISTFDPNSTVESYTDQCRLCEANIGRVPNMNNDRTIARLAAKVLILELQHAKIPRTNTESSLQVRFQEYHQTSATNSEQDTTKEQIIELSLKYQILSSCTTFVGVEKRTDMSNTGMILRELPIKIIVDDQPLQRPHSAKRHPISSLTSSNGLNIRCLRKSA
;
A
#
# COMPACT_ATOMS: atom_id res chain seq x y z
N MET A 1 36.51 -5.67 -3.85
CA MET A 1 35.55 -4.56 -3.89
C MET A 1 34.16 -5.16 -4.04
N GLU A 2 33.30 -4.98 -3.04
CA GLU A 2 31.99 -5.63 -2.92
C GLU A 2 31.00 -5.17 -3.99
N LYS A 3 30.32 -6.12 -4.63
CA LYS A 3 29.19 -5.86 -5.52
C LYS A 3 28.07 -5.25 -4.68
N VAL A 4 27.59 -4.06 -5.04
CA VAL A 4 26.64 -3.32 -4.22
C VAL A 4 25.22 -3.87 -4.43
N GLY A 5 24.69 -4.51 -3.39
CA GLY A 5 23.27 -4.50 -3.08
C GLY A 5 22.37 -5.54 -3.75
N ILE A 6 22.75 -6.19 -4.85
CA ILE A 6 21.94 -7.25 -5.50
C ILE A 6 22.53 -8.63 -5.19
N ALA A 7 21.74 -9.48 -4.53
CA ALA A 7 22.10 -10.86 -4.18
C ALA A 7 21.82 -11.84 -5.32
N ARG A 8 20.65 -11.71 -5.96
CA ARG A 8 20.23 -12.59 -7.06
C ARG A 8 19.24 -11.87 -7.97
N VAL A 9 19.30 -12.18 -9.26
CA VAL A 9 18.27 -11.82 -10.23
C VAL A 9 17.77 -13.11 -10.87
N SER A 10 16.46 -13.32 -10.87
CA SER A 10 15.82 -14.49 -11.46
C SER A 10 14.57 -14.09 -12.24
N SER A 11 14.08 -15.00 -13.08
CA SER A 11 12.78 -14.85 -13.73
C SER A 11 12.00 -16.14 -13.65
N SER A 12 10.77 -16.06 -13.16
CA SER A 12 9.80 -17.15 -13.18
C SER A 12 9.06 -17.29 -14.52
N SER A 13 9.14 -16.26 -15.36
CA SER A 13 8.42 -16.19 -16.64
C SER A 13 9.23 -16.65 -17.86
N HIS A 14 10.52 -16.31 -17.90
CA HIS A 14 11.40 -16.53 -19.05
C HIS A 14 12.78 -16.97 -18.57
N SER A 15 13.47 -17.78 -19.37
CA SER A 15 14.86 -18.13 -19.07
C SER A 15 15.77 -16.93 -19.38
N ILE A 16 16.55 -16.49 -18.38
CA ILE A 16 17.42 -15.32 -18.49
C ILE A 16 18.88 -15.68 -18.16
N GLN A 17 19.80 -14.92 -18.74
CA GLN A 17 21.21 -14.84 -18.36
C GLN A 17 21.48 -13.46 -17.78
N VAL A 18 22.28 -13.40 -16.72
CA VAL A 18 22.57 -12.15 -16.01
C VAL A 18 24.08 -11.95 -16.01
N ASP A 19 24.53 -10.90 -16.69
CA ASP A 19 25.91 -10.46 -16.64
C ASP A 19 26.11 -9.52 -15.45
N LEU A 20 26.95 -9.98 -14.51
CA LEU A 20 27.34 -9.27 -13.29
C LEU A 20 28.77 -8.70 -13.37
N SER A 21 29.37 -8.64 -14.56
CA SER A 21 30.74 -8.17 -14.79
C SER A 21 30.90 -6.66 -14.62
N GLN A 22 29.83 -5.91 -14.92
CA GLN A 22 29.85 -4.45 -14.90
C GLN A 22 29.53 -3.90 -13.50
N LEU A 23 30.30 -2.90 -13.08
CA LEU A 23 30.25 -2.34 -11.72
C LEU A 23 29.07 -1.39 -11.45
N GLU A 24 28.41 -0.90 -12.50
CA GLU A 24 27.37 0.15 -12.40
C GLU A 24 26.03 -0.24 -13.03
N ARG A 25 25.99 -1.32 -13.80
CA ARG A 25 24.76 -1.82 -14.41
C ARG A 25 24.78 -3.34 -14.48
N TYR A 26 23.62 -3.95 -14.39
CA TYR A 26 23.43 -5.37 -14.63
C TYR A 26 22.76 -5.52 -15.99
N VAL A 27 23.33 -6.37 -16.85
CA VAL A 27 22.74 -6.68 -18.16
C VAL A 27 22.01 -8.01 -18.03
N ILE A 28 20.72 -8.00 -18.35
CA ILE A 28 19.86 -9.18 -18.34
C ILE A 28 19.48 -9.47 -19.79
N GLU A 29 19.80 -10.66 -20.25
CA GLU A 29 19.49 -11.14 -21.59
C GLU A 29 18.64 -12.40 -21.52
N PHE A 30 17.87 -12.68 -22.57
CA PHE A 30 17.21 -13.97 -22.66
C PHE A 30 18.26 -15.06 -22.89
N ALA A 31 18.13 -16.18 -22.18
CA ALA A 31 19.05 -17.31 -22.33
C ALA A 31 18.93 -18.00 -23.70
N GLN A 32 17.87 -17.70 -24.45
CA GLN A 32 17.57 -18.28 -25.76
C GLN A 32 17.57 -17.18 -26.81
N GLU A 33 18.08 -17.47 -28.00
CA GLU A 33 18.10 -16.55 -29.14
C GLU A 33 16.68 -16.16 -29.60
N ASN A 34 15.73 -17.11 -29.53
CA ASN A 34 14.33 -16.91 -29.89
C ASN A 34 13.43 -17.11 -28.65
N ALA A 35 13.25 -16.05 -27.86
CA ALA A 35 12.29 -16.03 -26.76
C ALA A 35 10.91 -15.58 -27.26
N HIS A 36 9.87 -16.36 -26.98
CA HIS A 36 8.49 -15.97 -27.27
C HIS A 36 8.04 -14.88 -26.29
N LEU A 37 7.59 -13.73 -26.81
CA LEU A 37 7.09 -12.60 -26.03
C LEU A 37 5.55 -12.63 -25.94
N ASP A 38 5.00 -13.78 -25.56
CA ASP A 38 3.56 -14.04 -25.47
C ASP A 38 2.97 -13.81 -24.07
N ARG A 39 3.81 -13.42 -23.10
CA ARG A 39 3.45 -13.16 -21.70
C ARG A 39 4.38 -12.15 -21.05
N ASP A 40 3.99 -11.68 -19.86
CA ASP A 40 4.77 -10.73 -19.08
C ASP A 40 6.14 -11.29 -18.68
N ILE A 41 7.15 -10.41 -18.66
CA ILE A 41 8.48 -10.73 -18.15
C ILE A 41 8.52 -10.34 -16.67
N LEU A 42 8.54 -11.35 -15.81
CA LEU A 42 8.67 -11.21 -14.37
C LEU A 42 10.15 -11.30 -13.98
N LEU A 43 10.70 -10.22 -13.44
CA LEU A 43 12.07 -10.18 -12.90
C LEU A 43 12.00 -10.08 -11.38
N ASP A 44 12.52 -11.11 -10.72
CA ASP A 44 12.64 -11.18 -9.26
C ASP A 44 14.06 -10.77 -8.89
N ILE A 45 14.21 -9.64 -8.19
CA ILE A 45 15.50 -9.07 -7.79
C ILE A 45 15.62 -9.19 -6.27
N ASP A 46 16.41 -10.15 -5.83
CA ASP A 46 16.79 -10.31 -4.44
C ASP A 46 17.98 -9.40 -4.14
N LEU A 47 17.86 -8.63 -3.08
CA LEU A 47 18.87 -7.68 -2.65
C LEU A 47 19.58 -8.21 -1.41
N ILE A 48 20.85 -7.85 -1.21
CA ILE A 48 21.66 -8.31 -0.06
C ILE A 48 21.02 -7.86 1.25
N GLU A 49 21.02 -8.75 2.26
CA GLU A 49 20.52 -8.47 3.62
C GLU A 49 21.38 -7.41 4.34
N ASN A 50 20.81 -6.72 5.33
CA ASN A 50 21.46 -5.62 6.08
C ASN A 50 21.87 -4.41 5.24
N ARG A 51 20.89 -3.72 4.66
CA ARG A 51 21.14 -2.46 3.95
C ARG A 51 21.45 -1.33 4.92
N SER A 52 22.52 -0.59 4.65
CA SER A 52 22.77 0.69 5.31
C SER A 52 21.71 1.71 4.91
N ASN A 53 21.28 2.52 5.88
CA ASN A 53 20.50 3.73 5.62
C ASN A 53 21.30 4.63 4.68
N ILE A 54 20.71 5.00 3.53
CA ILE A 54 21.45 5.63 2.44
C ILE A 54 20.55 6.59 1.68
N ILE A 55 21.10 7.75 1.31
CA ILE A 55 20.52 8.59 0.27
C ILE A 55 20.83 7.89 -1.04
N LEU A 56 19.80 7.36 -1.68
CA LEU A 56 19.91 6.49 -2.85
C LEU A 56 20.25 7.26 -4.11
N ALA A 57 19.66 8.42 -4.27
CA ALA A 57 19.77 9.20 -5.49
C ALA A 57 19.51 10.68 -5.17
N VAL A 58 20.22 11.52 -5.90
CA VAL A 58 20.09 12.96 -5.87
C VAL A 58 20.03 13.45 -7.30
N GLU A 59 19.06 14.29 -7.60
CA GLU A 59 18.93 14.98 -8.87
C GLU A 59 18.63 16.46 -8.63
N THR A 60 18.67 17.28 -9.69
CA THR A 60 18.33 18.70 -9.61
C THR A 60 16.89 18.86 -9.07
N GLY A 61 16.77 19.41 -7.86
CA GLY A 61 15.47 19.65 -7.21
C GLY A 61 14.82 18.45 -6.51
N ALA A 62 15.46 17.28 -6.42
CA ALA A 62 14.88 16.15 -5.67
C ALA A 62 15.90 15.18 -5.05
N VAL A 63 15.53 14.59 -3.91
CA VAL A 63 16.33 13.62 -3.16
C VAL A 63 15.49 12.40 -2.83
N MET A 64 16.07 11.21 -2.97
CA MET A 64 15.47 9.95 -2.53
C MET A 64 16.34 9.31 -1.45
N ALA A 65 15.75 9.03 -0.29
CA ALA A 65 16.42 8.32 0.80
C ALA A 65 15.73 6.99 1.11
N SER A 66 16.56 6.03 1.51
CA SER A 66 16.16 4.71 1.97
C SER A 66 16.56 4.53 3.41
N LEU A 67 15.55 4.33 4.25
CA LEU A 67 15.72 4.10 5.67
C LEU A 67 15.23 2.68 5.98
N THR A 68 16.05 1.87 6.63
CA THR A 68 15.72 0.51 7.05
C THR A 68 15.99 0.42 8.55
N PRO A 69 14.98 0.67 9.41
CA PRO A 69 15.15 0.54 10.84
C PRO A 69 15.41 -0.92 11.21
N THR A 70 16.39 -1.16 12.06
CA THR A 70 16.76 -2.48 12.57
C THR A 70 15.88 -2.88 13.75
N ASP A 71 15.96 -4.15 14.16
CA ASP A 71 15.33 -4.62 15.41
C ASP A 71 15.84 -3.86 16.65
N GLU A 72 17.10 -3.39 16.63
CA GLU A 72 17.65 -2.57 17.70
C GLU A 72 17.03 -1.17 17.72
N ASP A 73 16.81 -0.56 16.55
CA ASP A 73 16.12 0.72 16.43
C ASP A 73 14.69 0.64 16.97
N CYS A 74 13.98 -0.45 16.65
CA CYS A 74 12.66 -0.73 17.20
C CYS A 74 12.67 -0.86 18.73
N ARG A 75 13.69 -1.52 19.30
CA ARG A 75 13.84 -1.62 20.76
C ARG A 75 14.11 -0.26 21.42
N ARG A 76 14.96 0.57 20.82
CA ARG A 76 15.23 1.93 21.30
C ARG A 76 13.98 2.82 21.22
N ALA A 77 13.25 2.75 20.10
CA ALA A 77 12.01 3.49 19.87
C ALA A 77 10.86 3.11 20.83
N THR A 78 10.96 1.96 21.48
CA THR A 78 9.94 1.44 22.41
C THR A 78 10.44 1.44 23.86
N SER A 79 11.54 2.15 24.14
CA SER A 79 12.17 2.22 25.46
C SER A 79 12.47 0.81 26.05
N ASN A 80 12.87 -0.14 25.21
CA ASN A 80 13.06 -1.56 25.56
C ASN A 80 11.82 -2.27 26.14
N THR A 81 10.64 -1.69 25.98
CA THR A 81 9.38 -2.34 26.36
C THR A 81 8.76 -2.98 25.12
N ALA A 82 8.54 -4.30 25.16
CA ALA A 82 7.80 -4.96 24.09
C ALA A 82 6.38 -4.39 24.06
N LEU A 83 6.03 -3.64 23.00
CA LEU A 83 4.68 -3.15 22.82
C LEU A 83 3.75 -4.36 22.65
N PRO A 84 2.70 -4.51 23.46
CA PRO A 84 1.79 -5.63 23.31
C PRO A 84 1.00 -5.48 22.01
N ASN A 85 1.10 -6.48 21.13
CA ASN A 85 0.25 -6.57 19.96
C ASN A 85 -1.19 -6.94 20.38
N GLU A 86 -2.18 -6.15 19.95
CA GLU A 86 -3.59 -6.53 20.01
C GLU A 86 -3.97 -7.25 18.71
N PHE A 87 -4.45 -8.49 18.80
CA PHE A 87 -4.90 -9.26 17.63
C PHE A 87 -6.43 -9.26 17.52
N ILE A 88 -6.94 -8.85 16.36
CA ILE A 88 -8.38 -8.85 16.06
C ILE A 88 -8.61 -9.68 14.80
N PHE A 89 -9.56 -10.61 14.86
CA PHE A 89 -9.98 -11.41 13.71
C PHE A 89 -11.34 -10.92 13.22
N VAL A 90 -11.39 -10.44 11.98
CA VAL A 90 -12.62 -10.05 11.29
C VAL A 90 -12.89 -11.10 10.22
N ILE A 91 -14.01 -11.81 10.35
CA ILE A 91 -14.35 -12.92 9.45
C ILE A 91 -15.66 -12.58 8.74
N ASP A 92 -15.61 -12.56 7.42
CA ASP A 92 -16.78 -12.44 6.60
C ASP A 92 -17.65 -13.69 6.72
N CYS A 93 -18.94 -13.48 6.97
CA CYS A 93 -19.95 -14.52 7.13
C CYS A 93 -21.09 -14.35 6.10
N SER A 94 -20.85 -13.58 5.04
CA SER A 94 -21.77 -13.32 3.95
C SER A 94 -22.25 -14.61 3.26
N GLY A 95 -23.27 -14.47 2.39
CA GLY A 95 -23.76 -15.59 1.60
C GLY A 95 -22.70 -16.18 0.66
N SER A 96 -21.82 -15.33 0.12
CA SER A 96 -20.76 -15.70 -0.82
C SER A 96 -19.70 -16.61 -0.18
N MET A 97 -19.44 -16.44 1.12
CA MET A 97 -18.55 -17.30 1.93
C MET A 97 -19.06 -18.75 2.12
N ARG A 98 -20.31 -19.07 1.74
CA ARG A 98 -20.89 -20.41 1.87
C ARG A 98 -20.47 -21.36 0.75
N HIS A 99 -19.97 -20.83 -0.36
CA HIS A 99 -19.57 -21.62 -1.53
C HIS A 99 -18.11 -22.02 -1.43
N GLU A 100 -17.73 -23.09 -2.16
CA GLU A 100 -16.33 -23.49 -2.38
C GLU A 100 -15.50 -23.67 -1.09
N ASN A 101 -16.15 -24.05 0.01
CA ASN A 101 -15.53 -24.25 1.31
C ASN A 101 -14.77 -23.01 1.85
N LYS A 102 -15.09 -21.79 1.38
CA LYS A 102 -14.43 -20.54 1.83
C LYS A 102 -14.52 -20.35 3.35
N ILE A 103 -15.69 -20.55 3.95
CA ILE A 103 -15.86 -20.51 5.42
C ILE A 103 -15.04 -21.61 6.13
N GLY A 104 -14.82 -22.76 5.47
CA GLY A 104 -13.98 -23.83 5.98
C GLY A 104 -12.50 -23.43 5.99
N LEU A 105 -12.01 -22.78 4.93
CA LEU A 105 -10.67 -22.20 4.86
C LEU A 105 -10.49 -21.12 5.93
N ALA A 106 -11.47 -20.24 6.12
CA ALA A 106 -11.43 -19.23 7.18
C ALA A 106 -11.33 -19.85 8.59
N ARG A 107 -12.07 -20.95 8.83
CA ARG A 107 -12.00 -21.70 10.08
C ARG A 107 -10.64 -22.35 10.29
N GLN A 108 -10.07 -22.97 9.25
CA GLN A 108 -8.73 -23.58 9.31
C GLN A 108 -7.67 -22.51 9.62
N ALA A 109 -7.72 -21.37 8.92
CA ALA A 109 -6.83 -20.25 9.16
C ALA A 109 -6.91 -19.74 10.61
N LEU A 110 -8.12 -19.54 11.14
CA LEU A 110 -8.32 -19.14 12.53
C LEU A 110 -7.75 -20.16 13.53
N GLN A 111 -7.94 -21.46 13.28
CA GLN A 111 -7.37 -22.50 14.14
C GLN A 111 -5.84 -22.45 14.16
N LEU A 112 -5.20 -22.17 13.03
CA LEU A 112 -3.75 -22.04 12.93
C LEU A 112 -3.24 -20.80 13.65
N PHE A 113 -3.94 -19.67 13.51
CA PHE A 113 -3.64 -18.45 14.26
C PHE A 113 -3.65 -18.72 15.77
N LEU A 114 -4.72 -19.31 16.28
CA LEU A 114 -4.87 -19.60 17.71
C LEU A 114 -3.81 -20.59 18.23
N LYS A 115 -3.35 -21.52 17.39
CA LYS A 115 -2.26 -22.46 17.74
C LYS A 115 -0.88 -21.79 17.75
N ARG A 116 -0.63 -20.80 16.88
CA ARG A 116 0.68 -20.19 16.67
C ARG A 116 0.90 -18.88 17.45
N LEU A 117 -0.15 -18.29 18.01
CA LEU A 117 -0.02 -17.10 18.86
C LEU A 117 0.68 -17.42 20.19
N PRO A 118 1.66 -16.61 20.63
CA PRO A 118 2.33 -16.84 21.91
C PRO A 118 1.37 -16.67 23.10
N LEU A 119 1.53 -17.52 24.12
CA LEU A 119 0.70 -17.52 25.34
C LEU A 119 0.91 -16.28 26.25
N LYS A 120 2.05 -15.58 26.10
CA LYS A 120 2.42 -14.43 26.96
C LYS A 120 1.52 -13.19 26.75
N PRO A 121 1.19 -12.75 25.51
CA PRO A 121 0.18 -11.73 25.27
C PRO A 121 -1.22 -12.07 25.83
N LEU A 122 -1.60 -13.36 25.87
CA LEU A 122 -2.92 -13.80 26.35
C LEU A 122 -3.11 -13.61 27.87
N GLN A 123 -2.05 -13.77 28.66
CA GLN A 123 -2.08 -13.51 30.12
C GLN A 123 -2.04 -12.01 30.46
N TRP A 124 -1.61 -11.16 29.53
CA TRP A 124 -1.49 -9.70 29.72
C TRP A 124 -2.81 -8.95 29.45
N LEU A 125 -3.68 -9.51 28.59
CA LEU A 125 -4.96 -8.92 28.16
C LEU A 125 -6.05 -8.92 29.24
N ASP A 126 -5.98 -9.80 30.23
CA ASP A 126 -6.90 -9.84 31.38
C ASP A 126 -6.76 -8.59 32.27
N LYS A 127 -5.64 -7.87 32.17
CA LYS A 127 -5.30 -6.76 33.08
C LYS A 127 -5.26 -5.36 32.45
N ASN A 128 -5.34 -5.21 31.13
CA ASN A 128 -5.07 -3.91 30.48
C ASN A 128 -6.03 -3.61 29.31
N ARG A 129 -6.88 -2.57 29.47
CA ARG A 129 -7.54 -1.90 28.35
C ARG A 129 -6.52 -1.10 27.55
N LEU A 130 -6.79 -0.90 26.24
CA LEU A 130 -5.99 -0.15 25.28
C LEU A 130 -5.20 0.99 25.93
N LYS A 131 -3.88 0.79 26.09
CA LYS A 131 -2.99 1.87 26.52
C LYS A 131 -2.41 2.54 25.28
N GLN A 132 -2.09 3.82 25.44
CA GLN A 132 -1.27 4.57 24.50
C GLN A 132 0.02 3.78 24.21
N GLY A 133 0.40 3.64 22.93
CA GLY A 133 1.58 2.88 22.50
C GLY A 133 1.36 1.40 22.11
N HIS A 134 0.13 0.93 21.92
CA HIS A 134 -0.11 -0.46 21.44
C HIS A 134 -0.29 -0.52 19.93
N THR A 135 0.20 -1.60 19.31
CA THR A 135 0.00 -1.89 17.89
C THR A 135 -1.11 -2.92 17.71
N ARG A 136 -2.12 -2.59 16.91
CA ARG A 136 -3.28 -3.43 16.60
C ARG A 136 -3.09 -4.12 15.26
N GLN A 137 -3.12 -5.44 15.28
CA GLN A 137 -3.03 -6.32 14.13
C GLN A 137 -4.43 -6.89 13.84
N ILE A 138 -5.04 -6.46 12.75
CA ILE A 138 -6.35 -6.97 12.29
C ILE A 138 -6.10 -8.00 11.19
N PHE A 139 -6.56 -9.23 11.40
CA PHE A 139 -6.63 -10.24 10.34
C PHE A 139 -8.04 -10.24 9.76
N LEU A 140 -8.17 -9.81 8.49
CA LEU A 140 -9.43 -9.76 7.77
C LEU A 140 -9.53 -10.96 6.83
N LEU A 141 -10.50 -11.85 7.03
CA LEU A 141 -10.77 -12.98 6.16
C LEU A 141 -12.09 -12.71 5.42
N THR A 142 -12.01 -12.59 4.10
CA THR A 142 -13.14 -12.22 3.23
C THR A 142 -13.00 -12.95 1.89
N ASP A 143 -14.04 -12.92 1.08
CA ASP A 143 -13.97 -13.36 -0.32
C ASP A 143 -14.02 -12.19 -1.31
N GLY A 144 -13.73 -10.98 -0.82
CA GLY A 144 -13.43 -9.81 -1.64
C GLY A 144 -14.66 -9.08 -2.15
N GLU A 145 -15.86 -9.65 -1.98
CA GLU A 145 -17.12 -9.03 -2.39
C GLU A 145 -17.50 -7.88 -1.45
N ILE A 146 -17.05 -6.67 -1.81
CA ILE A 146 -17.42 -5.45 -1.09
C ILE A 146 -17.89 -4.35 -2.06
N SER A 147 -19.06 -3.77 -1.77
CA SER A 147 -19.61 -2.66 -2.54
C SER A 147 -19.19 -1.28 -2.02
N ASN A 148 -18.78 -1.18 -0.76
CA ASN A 148 -18.47 0.09 -0.08
C ASN A 148 -16.97 0.28 0.22
N VAL A 149 -16.10 -0.02 -0.77
CA VAL A 149 -14.63 0.08 -0.64
C VAL A 149 -14.19 1.43 -0.05
N ASN A 150 -14.68 2.54 -0.59
CA ASN A 150 -14.22 3.88 -0.19
C ASN A 150 -14.50 4.18 1.28
N GLU A 151 -15.68 3.81 1.78
CA GLU A 151 -16.06 4.03 3.19
C GLU A 151 -15.19 3.23 4.15
N VAL A 152 -14.86 1.98 3.77
CA VAL A 152 -13.95 1.14 4.55
C VAL A 152 -12.56 1.75 4.58
N LEU A 153 -12.06 2.23 3.44
CA LEU A 153 -10.76 2.89 3.38
C LEU A 153 -10.75 4.19 4.20
N ASP A 154 -11.81 5.00 4.16
CA ASP A 154 -11.95 6.22 4.97
C ASP A 154 -11.95 5.91 6.47
N LEU A 155 -12.61 4.83 6.88
CA LEU A 155 -12.55 4.36 8.26
C LEU A 155 -11.13 3.91 8.63
N CYS A 156 -10.46 3.16 7.76
CA CYS A 156 -9.07 2.75 7.96
C CYS A 156 -8.14 3.95 8.13
N ARG A 157 -8.36 5.02 7.36
CA ARG A 157 -7.60 6.28 7.47
C ARG A 157 -7.72 6.96 8.84
N SER A 158 -8.81 6.71 9.58
CA SER A 158 -8.99 7.26 10.93
C SER A 158 -8.23 6.50 12.02
N ILE A 159 -7.72 5.30 11.74
CA ILE A 159 -7.09 4.39 12.73
C ILE A 159 -5.61 4.07 12.43
N LEU A 160 -4.99 4.86 11.52
CA LEU A 160 -3.71 4.58 10.84
C LEU A 160 -2.47 4.42 11.72
N ASN A 161 -2.38 5.22 12.79
CA ASN A 161 -1.13 5.34 13.53
C ASN A 161 -0.79 4.06 14.30
N PHE A 162 -1.80 3.26 14.62
CA PHE A 162 -1.66 2.10 15.50
C PHE A 162 -2.23 0.81 14.90
N THR A 163 -2.88 0.85 13.73
CA THR A 163 -3.60 -0.32 13.20
C THR A 163 -3.01 -0.81 11.89
N ARG A 164 -2.90 -2.13 11.75
CA ARG A 164 -2.44 -2.85 10.57
C ARG A 164 -3.50 -3.87 10.16
N ILE A 165 -3.73 -3.99 8.86
CA ILE A 165 -4.71 -4.95 8.33
C ILE A 165 -3.99 -5.97 7.46
N PHE A 166 -4.08 -7.23 7.88
CA PHE A 166 -3.62 -8.40 7.16
C PHE A 166 -4.82 -9.09 6.55
N SER A 167 -5.05 -8.89 5.25
CA SER A 167 -6.22 -9.42 4.57
C SER A 167 -5.94 -10.73 3.84
N PHE A 168 -6.87 -11.66 3.98
CA PHE A 168 -6.96 -12.94 3.28
C PHE A 168 -8.19 -12.87 2.37
N ASP A 169 -7.97 -12.91 1.06
CA ASP A 169 -9.03 -13.15 0.10
C ASP A 169 -9.17 -14.64 -0.15
N LEU A 170 -10.39 -15.15 -0.03
CA LEU A 170 -10.71 -16.57 -0.19
C LEU A 170 -11.56 -16.75 -1.45
N GLY A 171 -11.02 -17.40 -2.47
CA GLY A 171 -11.79 -17.70 -3.70
C GLY A 171 -11.01 -17.39 -4.96
N HIS A 172 -11.70 -16.96 -6.01
CA HIS A 172 -11.15 -16.81 -7.36
C HIS A 172 -10.88 -15.37 -7.80
N SER A 173 -11.53 -14.37 -7.20
CA SER A 173 -11.54 -13.00 -7.71
C SER A 173 -11.36 -11.98 -6.59
N PRO A 174 -10.13 -11.62 -6.22
CA PRO A 174 -9.89 -10.65 -5.17
C PRO A 174 -10.25 -9.23 -5.60
N SER A 175 -10.76 -8.42 -4.66
CA SER A 175 -11.00 -6.99 -4.93
C SER A 175 -9.70 -6.21 -4.90
N HIS A 176 -9.04 -6.07 -6.06
CA HIS A 176 -7.78 -5.35 -6.19
C HIS A 176 -7.83 -3.92 -5.62
N SER A 177 -8.98 -3.23 -5.74
CA SER A 177 -9.19 -1.88 -5.22
C SER A 177 -9.19 -1.85 -3.69
N LEU A 178 -9.89 -2.79 -3.05
CA LEU A 178 -9.89 -2.93 -1.58
C LEU A 178 -8.48 -3.29 -1.10
N VAL A 179 -7.87 -4.28 -1.72
CA VAL A 179 -6.56 -4.81 -1.34
C VAL A 179 -5.47 -3.75 -1.43
N LYS A 180 -5.35 -3.10 -2.58
CA LYS A 180 -4.35 -2.03 -2.78
C LYS A 180 -4.63 -0.87 -1.83
N GLY A 181 -5.91 -0.53 -1.63
CA GLY A 181 -6.33 0.49 -0.67
C GLY A 181 -5.90 0.16 0.76
N LEU A 182 -6.14 -1.06 1.24
CA LEU A 182 -5.80 -1.49 2.61
C LEU A 182 -4.29 -1.50 2.85
N VAL A 183 -3.51 -2.01 1.90
CA VAL A 183 -2.04 -2.02 1.99
C VAL A 183 -1.50 -0.59 2.02
N ARG A 184 -1.95 0.28 1.10
CA ARG A 184 -1.54 1.70 1.04
C ARG A 184 -1.91 2.46 2.31
N THR A 185 -3.10 2.20 2.83
CA THR A 185 -3.63 2.95 3.97
C THR A 185 -2.95 2.48 5.24
N THR A 186 -2.87 1.16 5.48
CA THR A 186 -2.44 0.63 6.77
C THR A 186 -0.99 0.17 6.83
N ASN A 187 -0.25 0.09 5.72
CA ASN A 187 1.04 -0.63 5.67
C ASN A 187 0.92 -2.09 6.17
N GLY A 188 -0.25 -2.67 5.97
CA GLY A 188 -0.51 -4.10 6.20
C GLY A 188 -0.11 -4.93 4.99
N ARG A 189 -0.50 -6.21 4.98
CA ARG A 189 -0.26 -7.13 3.86
C ARG A 189 -1.55 -7.77 3.41
N PHE A 190 -1.50 -8.30 2.20
CA PHE A 190 -2.60 -9.03 1.60
C PHE A 190 -2.10 -10.35 1.06
N VAL A 191 -2.95 -11.36 1.13
CA VAL A 191 -2.73 -12.64 0.47
C VAL A 191 -4.03 -13.14 -0.15
N PHE A 192 -3.90 -13.68 -1.36
CA PHE A 192 -4.97 -14.39 -2.04
C PHE A 192 -4.78 -15.88 -1.81
N ILE A 193 -5.83 -16.56 -1.35
CA ILE A 193 -5.85 -18.00 -1.13
C ILE A 193 -6.85 -18.61 -2.13
N PRO A 194 -6.35 -19.30 -3.16
CA PRO A 194 -7.19 -20.07 -4.07
C PRO A 194 -8.00 -21.16 -3.35
N PRO A 195 -9.12 -21.62 -3.91
CA PRO A 195 -9.82 -22.78 -3.39
C PRO A 195 -8.93 -24.03 -3.41
N ASN A 196 -9.09 -24.89 -2.40
CA ASN A 196 -8.34 -26.14 -2.23
C ASN A 196 -6.84 -26.00 -1.93
N GLU A 197 -6.33 -24.79 -1.70
CA GLU A 197 -4.96 -24.57 -1.22
C GLU A 197 -4.81 -24.79 0.29
N ASN A 198 -3.58 -25.08 0.72
CA ASN A 198 -3.28 -25.14 2.15
C ASN A 198 -3.05 -23.73 2.72
N VAL A 199 -3.88 -23.35 3.70
CA VAL A 199 -3.81 -22.05 4.38
C VAL A 199 -2.57 -21.87 5.28
N ASP A 200 -1.85 -22.95 5.60
CA ASP A 200 -0.75 -22.99 6.57
C ASP A 200 0.39 -22.01 6.30
N ILE A 201 0.81 -21.93 5.03
CA ILE A 201 1.93 -21.09 4.58
C ILE A 201 1.51 -19.62 4.68
N TYR A 202 0.36 -19.28 4.10
CA TYR A 202 -0.17 -17.92 4.09
C TYR A 202 -0.42 -17.37 5.50
N VAL A 203 -1.01 -18.18 6.39
CA VAL A 203 -1.20 -17.80 7.79
C VAL A 203 0.14 -17.62 8.50
N GLY A 204 1.10 -18.50 8.22
CA GLY A 204 2.46 -18.42 8.77
C GLY A 204 3.16 -17.12 8.41
N GLU A 205 3.17 -16.75 7.13
CA GLU A 205 3.83 -15.52 6.64
C GLU A 205 3.17 -14.26 7.19
N GLN A 206 1.85 -14.19 7.18
CA GLN A 206 1.10 -13.04 7.70
C GLN A 206 1.29 -12.88 9.21
N LEU A 207 1.25 -13.99 9.96
CA LEU A 207 1.49 -13.97 11.40
C LEU A 207 2.94 -13.60 11.74
N GLN A 208 3.91 -14.15 11.01
CA GLN A 208 5.32 -13.81 11.18
C GLN A 208 5.51 -12.31 11.02
N LYS A 209 4.88 -11.71 9.99
CA LYS A 209 4.93 -10.27 9.77
C LYS A 209 4.24 -9.47 10.89
N ALA A 210 3.04 -9.88 11.28
CA ALA A 210 2.27 -9.22 12.34
C ALA A 210 2.97 -9.23 13.71
N LEU A 211 3.83 -10.23 13.96
CA LEU A 211 4.60 -10.37 15.19
C LEU A 211 5.92 -9.59 15.17
N GLN A 212 6.36 -9.07 14.02
CA GLN A 212 7.57 -8.26 13.95
C GLN A 212 7.39 -6.95 14.73
N SER A 213 8.46 -6.52 15.38
CA SER A 213 8.54 -5.20 16.00
C SER A 213 8.34 -4.12 14.94
N CYS A 214 7.64 -3.04 15.28
CA CYS A 214 7.49 -1.90 14.40
C CYS A 214 7.62 -0.59 15.17
N ILE A 215 7.97 0.45 14.44
CA ILE A 215 8.13 1.82 14.93
C ILE A 215 6.91 2.61 14.47
N THR A 216 6.14 3.12 15.42
CA THR A 216 5.05 4.08 15.15
C THR A 216 5.56 5.51 15.24
N ASP A 217 4.79 6.45 14.66
CA ASP A 217 5.04 7.89 14.79
C ASP A 217 6.47 8.31 14.37
N ILE A 218 7.01 7.63 13.36
CA ILE A 218 8.30 7.97 12.76
C ILE A 218 8.19 9.33 12.06
N GLN A 219 9.21 10.15 12.26
CA GLN A 219 9.39 11.44 11.61
C GLN A 219 10.72 11.46 10.88
N VAL A 220 10.80 12.25 9.81
CA VAL A 220 12.03 12.40 9.01
C VAL A 220 12.47 13.85 9.03
N LYS A 221 13.74 14.06 9.36
CA LYS A 221 14.40 15.36 9.32
C LYS A 221 15.36 15.37 8.14
N TRP A 222 15.15 16.34 7.26
CA TRP A 222 16.00 16.59 6.11
C TRP A 222 17.02 17.67 6.46
N ASN A 223 18.28 17.28 6.63
CA ASN A 223 19.39 18.23 6.81
C ASN A 223 19.98 18.56 5.44
N ILE A 224 19.19 19.22 4.59
CA ILE A 224 19.57 19.62 3.23
C ILE A 224 19.29 21.13 3.04
N ASN A 225 20.00 21.77 2.10
CA ASN A 225 19.98 23.23 1.96
C ASN A 225 18.59 23.82 1.70
N THR A 226 17.73 23.12 0.96
CA THR A 226 16.33 23.53 0.74
C THR A 226 15.42 22.31 0.63
N THR A 227 14.24 22.38 1.24
CA THR A 227 13.16 21.41 1.09
C THR A 227 11.86 22.17 1.02
N GLU A 228 11.09 22.00 -0.05
CA GLU A 228 9.74 22.58 -0.17
C GLU A 228 8.67 21.59 0.29
N MET A 229 8.79 20.34 -0.18
CA MET A 229 7.83 19.28 0.08
C MET A 229 8.56 17.97 0.32
N HIS A 230 7.92 17.04 1.01
CA HIS A 230 8.40 15.68 1.18
C HIS A 230 7.28 14.70 0.92
N ALA A 231 7.64 13.50 0.47
CA ALA A 231 6.71 12.41 0.20
C ALA A 231 7.24 11.11 0.81
N PRO A 232 6.39 10.28 1.44
CA PRO A 232 5.00 10.55 1.83
C PRO A 232 4.89 11.72 2.83
N THR A 233 3.77 12.44 2.81
CA THR A 233 3.49 13.54 3.75
C THR A 233 3.20 13.00 5.15
N LYS A 234 2.59 11.81 5.22
CA LYS A 234 2.34 11.10 6.48
C LYS A 234 3.01 9.74 6.44
N LEU A 235 3.93 9.51 7.37
CA LEU A 235 4.60 8.22 7.48
C LEU A 235 3.74 7.21 8.23
N LEU A 236 3.67 6.01 7.67
CA LEU A 236 3.03 4.87 8.31
C LEU A 236 4.06 4.15 9.18
N PRO A 237 3.64 3.53 10.31
CA PRO A 237 4.53 2.67 11.08
C PRO A 237 5.29 1.63 10.24
N VAL A 238 6.57 1.48 10.55
CA VAL A 238 7.57 0.72 9.78
C VAL A 238 8.03 -0.48 10.59
N TYR A 239 8.01 -1.68 9.99
CA TYR A 239 8.51 -2.88 10.65
C TYR A 239 10.03 -2.92 10.65
N ALA A 240 10.60 -3.62 11.63
CA ALA A 240 12.01 -3.95 11.63
C ALA A 240 12.40 -4.59 10.30
N ASN A 241 13.51 -4.11 9.74
CA ASN A 241 14.13 -4.56 8.49
C ASN A 241 13.30 -4.30 7.22
N ASP A 242 12.13 -3.66 7.33
CA ASP A 242 11.41 -3.14 6.16
C ASP A 242 12.05 -1.83 5.68
N ARG A 243 11.96 -1.60 4.38
CA ARG A 243 12.47 -0.39 3.75
C ARG A 243 11.41 0.70 3.74
N LEU A 244 11.71 1.82 4.37
CA LEU A 244 11.01 3.07 4.21
C LEU A 244 11.70 3.91 3.13
N ILE A 245 10.96 4.26 2.08
CA ILE A 245 11.42 5.18 1.04
C ILE A 245 10.78 6.54 1.27
N VAL A 246 11.61 7.57 1.34
CA VAL A 246 11.18 8.96 1.46
C VAL A 246 11.83 9.82 0.41
N TYR A 247 11.11 10.86 0.00
CA TYR A 247 11.52 11.80 -1.01
C TYR A 247 11.45 13.22 -0.46
N ALA A 248 12.37 14.07 -0.88
CA ALA A 248 12.28 15.51 -0.73
C ALA A 248 12.26 16.15 -2.11
N LEU A 249 11.36 17.11 -2.30
CA LEU A 249 11.30 18.02 -3.43
C LEU A 249 11.82 19.37 -2.97
N ALA A 250 12.79 19.88 -3.69
CA ALA A 250 13.44 21.16 -3.44
C ALA A 250 13.26 22.07 -4.66
N ASN A 251 13.46 23.37 -4.46
CA ASN A 251 13.48 24.30 -5.58
C ASN A 251 14.63 23.98 -6.54
N ASP A 252 14.42 24.31 -7.82
CA ASP A 252 15.39 24.18 -8.94
C ASP A 252 16.73 24.95 -8.71
N GLN A 253 16.92 25.54 -7.53
CA GLN A 253 18.14 26.18 -7.03
C GLN A 253 19.20 25.19 -6.54
N ILE A 254 18.86 23.92 -6.25
CA ILE A 254 19.86 22.91 -5.90
C ILE A 254 20.57 22.44 -7.18
N SER A 255 21.57 23.19 -7.61
CA SER A 255 22.50 22.80 -8.68
C SER A 255 23.69 21.98 -8.15
N THR A 256 24.02 22.13 -6.87
CA THR A 256 25.08 21.38 -6.18
C THR A 256 24.58 20.91 -4.83
N PHE A 257 24.50 19.59 -4.65
CA PHE A 257 24.09 18.99 -3.39
C PHE A 257 25.26 18.98 -2.42
N ASP A 258 25.06 19.43 -1.18
CA ASP A 258 26.10 19.45 -0.16
C ASP A 258 26.47 17.99 0.22
N PRO A 259 27.74 17.56 0.08
CA PRO A 259 28.21 16.24 0.50
C PRO A 259 27.91 15.89 1.97
N ASN A 260 27.68 16.88 2.83
CA ASN A 260 27.32 16.70 4.23
C ASN A 260 25.81 16.61 4.48
N SER A 261 25.01 16.57 3.41
CA SER A 261 23.56 16.41 3.53
C SER A 261 23.21 15.06 4.15
N THR A 262 22.37 15.08 5.19
CA THR A 262 21.93 13.85 5.87
C THR A 262 20.42 13.81 5.99
N VAL A 263 19.87 12.59 6.06
CA VAL A 263 18.46 12.34 6.31
C VAL A 263 18.35 11.51 7.57
N GLU A 264 17.75 12.08 8.61
CA GLU A 264 17.60 11.43 9.89
C GLU A 264 16.15 10.97 10.08
N SER A 265 15.96 9.79 10.67
CA SER A 265 14.66 9.39 11.20
C SER A 265 14.68 9.34 12.71
N TYR A 266 13.57 9.75 13.30
CA TYR A 266 13.41 9.87 14.74
C TYR A 266 11.98 9.56 15.15
N THR A 267 11.83 9.26 16.43
CA THR A 267 10.57 9.28 17.16
C THR A 267 10.67 10.36 18.23
N ASP A 268 9.58 10.66 18.92
CA ASP A 268 9.60 11.56 20.09
C ASP A 268 10.59 11.10 21.19
N GLN A 269 10.96 9.81 21.19
CA GLN A 269 11.79 9.21 22.22
C GLN A 269 13.27 9.16 21.85
N CYS A 270 13.59 8.93 20.57
CA CYS A 270 14.99 8.79 20.14
C CYS A 270 15.18 8.98 18.63
N ARG A 271 16.42 9.31 18.26
CA ARG A 271 16.92 9.21 16.88
C ARG A 271 17.16 7.73 16.53
N LEU A 272 16.53 7.29 15.45
CA LEU A 272 16.54 5.91 14.99
C LEU A 272 17.76 5.66 14.10
N CYS A 273 17.80 6.32 12.94
CA CYS A 273 18.88 6.14 12.00
C CYS A 273 19.17 7.42 11.21
N GLU A 274 20.34 7.43 10.59
CA GLU A 274 20.80 8.47 9.69
C GLU A 274 21.21 7.84 8.37
N ALA A 275 20.72 8.40 7.28
CA ALA A 275 21.17 8.12 5.94
C ALA A 275 22.12 9.23 5.50
N ASN A 276 23.33 8.81 5.12
CA ASN A 276 24.32 9.67 4.48
C ASN A 276 24.24 9.50 2.96
N ILE A 277 24.91 10.39 2.24
CA ILE A 277 25.06 10.26 0.79
C ILE A 277 25.79 8.96 0.47
N GLY A 278 25.08 8.11 -0.29
CA GLY A 278 25.65 6.90 -0.86
C GLY A 278 26.47 7.15 -2.11
N ARG A 279 26.79 6.06 -2.83
CA ARG A 279 27.15 6.19 -4.25
C ARG A 279 25.90 6.69 -4.98
N VAL A 280 25.85 7.99 -5.29
CA VAL A 280 24.79 8.57 -6.10
C VAL A 280 24.90 7.93 -7.48
N PRO A 281 23.91 7.14 -7.94
CA PRO A 281 23.91 6.66 -9.30
C PRO A 281 23.92 7.90 -10.20
N ASN A 282 24.79 7.90 -11.21
CA ASN A 282 24.79 8.93 -12.25
C ASN A 282 23.47 8.78 -13.03
N MET A 283 22.41 9.34 -12.48
CA MET A 283 21.10 9.34 -13.12
C MET A 283 21.16 10.42 -14.18
N ASN A 284 20.76 10.07 -15.41
CA ASN A 284 20.45 11.08 -16.41
C ASN A 284 19.51 12.10 -15.78
N ASN A 285 19.68 13.38 -16.13
CA ASN A 285 19.00 14.53 -15.53
C ASN A 285 17.50 14.60 -15.89
N ASP A 286 16.84 13.44 -16.00
CA ASP A 286 15.49 13.21 -16.53
C ASP A 286 14.39 13.47 -15.50
N ARG A 287 14.72 14.07 -14.34
CA ARG A 287 13.80 14.39 -13.24
C ARG A 287 13.01 13.16 -12.73
N THR A 288 13.66 12.00 -12.69
CA THR A 288 13.00 10.73 -12.36
C THR A 288 12.60 10.67 -10.89
N ILE A 289 13.47 11.14 -9.99
CA ILE A 289 13.21 11.13 -8.54
C ILE A 289 12.07 12.10 -8.21
N ALA A 290 12.06 13.28 -8.80
CA ALA A 290 11.02 14.28 -8.67
C ALA A 290 9.68 13.73 -9.16
N ARG A 291 9.68 12.98 -10.28
CA ARG A 291 8.49 12.29 -10.77
C ARG A 291 7.99 11.21 -9.80
N LEU A 292 8.89 10.42 -9.20
CA LEU A 292 8.49 9.43 -8.19
C LEU A 292 7.89 10.11 -6.96
N ALA A 293 8.53 11.17 -6.45
CA ALA A 293 8.04 11.95 -5.33
C ALA A 293 6.65 12.54 -5.62
N ALA A 294 6.50 13.19 -6.76
CA ALA A 294 5.22 13.77 -7.19
C ALA A 294 4.14 12.71 -7.41
N LYS A 295 4.49 11.52 -7.92
CA LYS A 295 3.54 10.40 -8.03
C LYS A 295 3.05 9.95 -6.66
N VAL A 296 3.92 9.88 -5.65
CA VAL A 296 3.52 9.57 -4.27
C VAL A 296 2.57 10.63 -3.74
N LEU A 297 2.88 11.92 -3.91
CA LEU A 297 2.01 13.03 -3.48
C LEU A 297 0.65 13.00 -4.18
N ILE A 298 0.60 12.80 -5.50
CA ILE A 298 -0.65 12.67 -6.26
C ILE A 298 -1.49 11.51 -5.71
N LEU A 299 -0.87 10.36 -5.44
CA LEU A 299 -1.57 9.21 -4.85
C LEU A 299 -2.10 9.49 -3.45
N GLU A 300 -1.35 10.23 -2.62
CA GLU A 300 -1.82 10.67 -1.29
C GLU A 300 -3.03 11.60 -1.41
N LEU A 301 -2.98 12.60 -2.30
CA LEU A 301 -4.07 13.55 -2.53
C LEU A 301 -5.33 12.86 -3.10
N GLN A 302 -5.17 11.96 -4.07
CA GLN A 302 -6.27 11.18 -4.65
C GLN A 302 -6.97 10.27 -3.64
N HIS A 303 -6.21 9.82 -2.64
CA HIS A 303 -6.69 8.93 -1.60
C HIS A 303 -6.79 9.64 -0.25
N ALA A 304 -6.83 10.98 -0.22
CA ALA A 304 -7.09 11.74 1.00
C ALA A 304 -8.54 11.50 1.44
N LYS A 305 -8.81 11.68 2.74
CA LYS A 305 -10.15 11.50 3.30
C LYS A 305 -11.09 12.54 2.67
N ILE A 306 -12.10 12.08 1.94
CA ILE A 306 -13.14 12.97 1.40
C ILE A 306 -14.03 13.42 2.58
N PRO A 307 -14.24 14.73 2.82
CA PRO A 307 -15.19 15.19 3.82
C PRO A 307 -16.60 14.66 3.51
N ARG A 308 -17.28 14.11 4.52
CA ARG A 308 -18.66 13.64 4.37
C ARG A 308 -19.60 14.83 4.20
N THR A 309 -20.35 14.89 3.12
CA THR A 309 -21.64 15.57 3.09
C THR A 309 -22.67 14.64 3.74
N ASN A 310 -23.55 15.18 4.59
CA ASN A 310 -24.46 14.43 5.48
C ASN A 310 -25.66 13.77 4.77
N THR A 311 -25.51 13.30 3.53
CA THR A 311 -26.63 12.71 2.79
C THR A 311 -26.31 11.25 2.48
N GLU A 312 -27.13 10.34 3.00
CA GLU A 312 -27.16 8.95 2.55
C GLU A 312 -27.48 8.95 1.06
N SER A 313 -26.47 8.79 0.20
CA SER A 313 -26.70 8.71 -1.23
C SER A 313 -25.91 7.55 -1.84
N SER A 314 -26.67 6.74 -2.58
CA SER A 314 -26.26 5.57 -3.33
C SER A 314 -25.22 5.92 -4.41
N LEU A 315 -24.49 4.89 -4.87
CA LEU A 315 -23.46 4.95 -5.91
C LEU A 315 -23.86 5.72 -7.19
N GLN A 316 -25.16 5.89 -7.46
CA GLN A 316 -25.68 6.64 -8.60
C GLN A 316 -25.51 8.16 -8.49
N VAL A 317 -25.49 8.72 -7.28
CA VAL A 317 -25.32 10.18 -7.09
C VAL A 317 -23.87 10.62 -7.34
N ARG A 318 -22.90 9.74 -7.03
CA ARG A 318 -21.46 9.99 -7.25
C ARG A 318 -21.05 10.15 -8.72
N PHE A 319 -21.77 9.52 -9.65
CA PHE A 319 -21.52 9.69 -11.10
C PHE A 319 -22.17 10.96 -11.67
N GLN A 320 -23.29 11.41 -11.09
CA GLN A 320 -23.95 12.65 -11.49
C GLN A 320 -23.27 13.91 -10.92
N GLU A 321 -22.69 13.83 -9.73
CA GLU A 321 -21.95 14.95 -9.11
C GLU A 321 -20.64 15.31 -9.84
N TYR A 322 -20.10 14.41 -10.68
CA TYR A 322 -18.97 14.76 -11.57
C TYR A 322 -19.35 15.76 -12.66
N HIS A 323 -20.64 15.92 -12.97
CA HIS A 323 -21.13 16.79 -14.04
C HIS A 323 -22.02 17.95 -13.59
N GLN A 324 -22.52 17.98 -12.36
CA GLN A 324 -23.27 19.12 -11.85
C GLN A 324 -23.05 19.27 -10.34
N THR A 325 -22.33 20.32 -9.92
CA THR A 325 -22.83 21.35 -8.99
C THR A 325 -21.72 22.34 -8.62
N SER A 326 -21.85 23.55 -9.14
CA SER A 326 -21.29 24.75 -8.54
C SER A 326 -21.94 24.96 -7.15
N ALA A 327 -21.14 25.45 -6.21
CA ALA A 327 -21.52 25.93 -4.89
C ALA A 327 -21.72 24.86 -3.79
N THR A 328 -20.61 24.29 -3.30
CA THR A 328 -20.25 24.14 -1.86
C THR A 328 -19.04 23.19 -1.67
N ASN A 329 -17.86 23.47 -2.26
CA ASN A 329 -16.74 22.50 -2.25
C ASN A 329 -15.32 23.13 -2.21
N SER A 330 -15.06 24.09 -1.31
CA SER A 330 -13.75 24.79 -1.27
C SER A 330 -12.53 23.88 -1.05
N GLU A 331 -12.62 22.83 -0.22
CA GLU A 331 -11.47 21.92 0.02
C GLU A 331 -11.25 20.91 -1.12
N GLN A 332 -12.34 20.45 -1.76
CA GLN A 332 -12.23 19.51 -2.88
C GLN A 332 -11.66 20.19 -4.13
N ASP A 333 -12.01 21.46 -4.36
CA ASP A 333 -11.44 22.26 -5.43
C ASP A 333 -9.93 22.46 -5.21
N THR A 334 -9.49 22.76 -3.98
CA THR A 334 -8.05 22.92 -3.68
C THR A 334 -7.25 21.63 -3.87
N THR A 335 -7.79 20.47 -3.50
CA THR A 335 -7.09 19.17 -3.67
C THR A 335 -6.95 18.84 -5.16
N LYS A 336 -8.00 19.10 -5.93
CA LYS A 336 -8.00 18.90 -7.38
C LYS A 336 -7.00 19.81 -8.08
N GLU A 337 -6.95 21.08 -7.69
CA GLU A 337 -5.98 22.06 -8.20
C GLU A 337 -4.54 21.61 -7.92
N GLN A 338 -4.24 21.14 -6.71
CA GLN A 338 -2.92 20.60 -6.34
C GLN A 338 -2.53 19.37 -7.18
N ILE A 339 -3.47 18.46 -7.43
CA ILE A 339 -3.22 17.28 -8.29
C ILE A 339 -2.88 17.74 -9.71
N ILE A 340 -3.63 18.71 -10.25
CA ILE A 340 -3.40 19.26 -11.59
C ILE A 340 -2.02 19.93 -11.65
N GLU A 341 -1.68 20.75 -10.66
CA GLU A 341 -0.40 21.46 -10.60
C GLU A 341 0.79 20.47 -10.58
N LEU A 342 0.78 19.50 -9.68
CA LEU A 342 1.83 18.47 -9.60
C LEU A 342 1.91 17.64 -10.88
N SER A 343 0.75 17.25 -11.44
CA SER A 343 0.66 16.47 -12.66
C SER A 343 1.26 17.21 -13.86
N LEU A 344 0.95 18.49 -14.03
CA LEU A 344 1.48 19.32 -15.11
C LEU A 344 2.97 19.63 -14.90
N LYS A 345 3.38 20.00 -13.68
CA LYS A 345 4.78 20.33 -13.34
C LYS A 345 5.73 19.16 -13.61
N TYR A 346 5.33 17.94 -13.25
CA TYR A 346 6.17 16.74 -13.37
C TYR A 346 5.81 15.83 -14.55
N GLN A 347 4.80 16.19 -15.35
CA GLN A 347 4.32 15.42 -16.51
C GLN A 347 3.89 13.99 -16.15
N ILE A 348 3.07 13.86 -15.11
CA ILE A 348 2.58 12.57 -14.61
C ILE A 348 1.09 12.48 -14.86
N LEU A 349 0.61 11.39 -15.47
CA LEU A 349 -0.82 11.16 -15.64
C LEU A 349 -1.52 11.04 -14.27
N SER A 350 -2.62 11.76 -14.09
CA SER A 350 -3.45 11.70 -12.88
C SER A 350 -4.91 11.45 -13.24
N SER A 351 -5.78 11.32 -12.23
CA SER A 351 -7.24 11.26 -12.42
C SER A 351 -7.84 12.55 -13.00
N CYS A 352 -7.08 13.66 -12.96
CA CYS A 352 -7.55 14.99 -13.37
C CYS A 352 -6.86 15.50 -14.64
N THR A 353 -5.94 14.74 -15.21
CA THR A 353 -5.15 15.13 -16.39
C THR A 353 -5.07 13.99 -17.38
N THR A 354 -4.88 14.31 -18.66
CA THR A 354 -4.76 13.33 -19.74
C THR A 354 -3.69 13.75 -20.73
N PHE A 355 -3.02 12.79 -21.35
CA PHE A 355 -2.13 13.05 -22.47
C PHE A 355 -2.93 13.02 -23.77
N VAL A 356 -2.87 14.12 -24.52
CA VAL A 356 -3.51 14.22 -25.84
C VAL A 356 -2.43 14.19 -26.91
N GLY A 357 -2.45 13.16 -27.76
CA GLY A 357 -1.61 13.10 -28.94
C GLY A 357 -2.10 14.10 -29.98
N VAL A 358 -1.30 15.11 -30.29
CA VAL A 358 -1.60 16.09 -31.35
C VAL A 358 -0.75 15.76 -32.57
N GLU A 359 -1.40 15.29 -33.63
CA GLU A 359 -0.77 15.08 -34.93
C GLU A 359 -0.58 16.43 -35.64
N LYS A 360 0.67 16.81 -35.92
CA LYS A 360 0.96 17.99 -36.76
C LYS A 360 1.12 17.53 -38.21
N ARG A 361 0.19 17.91 -39.08
CA ARG A 361 0.29 17.70 -40.53
C ARG A 361 0.84 18.95 -41.21
N THR A 362 1.72 18.74 -42.19
CA THR A 362 2.27 19.83 -43.02
C THR A 362 1.31 20.28 -44.12
N ASP A 363 0.33 19.44 -44.48
CA ASP A 363 -0.66 19.73 -45.53
C ASP A 363 -2.01 20.11 -44.90
N MET A 364 -2.49 21.33 -45.21
CA MET A 364 -3.70 21.94 -44.65
C MET A 364 -5.03 21.40 -45.24
N SER A 365 -5.04 20.25 -45.92
CA SER A 365 -6.27 19.72 -46.53
C SER A 365 -7.09 18.93 -45.50
N ASN A 366 -8.21 19.55 -45.05
CA ASN A 366 -9.18 18.92 -44.15
C ASN A 366 -10.14 17.94 -44.87
N THR A 367 -9.92 17.68 -46.15
CA THR A 367 -10.72 16.77 -46.98
C THR A 367 -10.40 15.32 -46.60
N GLY A 368 -11.05 14.81 -45.57
CA GLY A 368 -10.90 13.43 -45.10
C GLY A 368 -11.03 13.22 -43.60
N MET A 369 -11.30 14.27 -42.80
CA MET A 369 -11.57 14.09 -41.37
C MET A 369 -12.88 13.32 -41.17
N ILE A 370 -12.76 12.09 -40.66
CA ILE A 370 -13.86 11.32 -40.10
C ILE A 370 -13.73 11.43 -38.59
N LEU A 371 -14.75 11.99 -37.92
CA LEU A 371 -14.87 11.90 -36.47
C LEU A 371 -14.99 10.41 -36.12
N ARG A 372 -13.93 9.81 -35.59
CA ARG A 372 -13.99 8.47 -35.01
C ARG A 372 -14.12 8.62 -33.51
N GLU A 373 -15.31 8.35 -33.01
CA GLU A 373 -15.49 8.08 -31.59
C GLU A 373 -14.63 6.85 -31.25
N LEU A 374 -13.57 7.06 -30.47
CA LEU A 374 -12.83 5.96 -29.89
C LEU A 374 -13.74 5.33 -28.84
N PRO A 375 -14.12 4.05 -28.97
CA PRO A 375 -14.91 3.39 -27.95
C PRO A 375 -14.02 3.22 -26.72
N ILE A 376 -14.10 4.18 -25.80
CA ILE A 376 -13.55 4.00 -24.48
C ILE A 376 -14.45 2.95 -23.83
N LYS A 377 -13.94 1.73 -23.69
CA LYS A 377 -14.62 0.67 -22.95
C LYS A 377 -14.58 1.05 -21.47
N ILE A 378 -15.53 1.87 -21.04
CA ILE A 378 -15.85 2.04 -19.64
C ILE A 378 -16.41 0.68 -19.22
N ILE A 379 -15.64 -0.07 -18.43
CA ILE A 379 -16.11 -1.31 -17.81
C ILE A 379 -17.18 -0.87 -16.80
N VAL A 380 -18.43 -0.87 -17.24
CA VAL A 380 -19.60 -0.74 -16.36
C VAL A 380 -19.94 -2.15 -15.92
N ASP A 381 -19.30 -2.61 -14.85
CA ASP A 381 -19.79 -3.77 -14.11
C ASP A 381 -21.06 -3.33 -13.37
N ASP A 382 -22.24 -3.49 -13.98
CA ASP A 382 -23.50 -3.62 -13.24
C ASP A 382 -24.65 -4.01 -14.18
N GLN A 383 -25.01 -5.30 -14.16
CA GLN A 383 -26.39 -5.72 -14.39
C GLN A 383 -26.95 -6.12 -13.02
N PRO A 384 -27.96 -5.41 -12.47
CA PRO A 384 -28.52 -5.74 -11.19
C PRO A 384 -29.31 -7.06 -11.27
N LEU A 385 -28.80 -8.09 -10.59
CA LEU A 385 -29.55 -9.32 -10.34
C LEU A 385 -30.77 -9.00 -9.48
N GLN A 386 -31.97 -9.14 -10.05
CA GLN A 386 -33.24 -9.06 -9.35
C GLN A 386 -33.30 -10.13 -8.25
N ARG A 387 -33.47 -9.70 -6.99
CA ARG A 387 -33.69 -10.60 -5.86
C ARG A 387 -35.16 -11.07 -5.84
N PRO A 388 -35.44 -12.38 -5.70
CA PRO A 388 -36.76 -12.83 -5.29
C PRO A 388 -37.00 -12.61 -3.80
N HIS A 389 -38.23 -12.21 -3.47
CA HIS A 389 -38.71 -11.94 -2.12
C HIS A 389 -38.88 -13.22 -1.27
N SER A 390 -38.68 -13.00 0.04
CA SER A 390 -39.27 -13.70 1.19
C SER A 390 -38.66 -15.03 1.66
N ALA A 391 -38.22 -15.06 2.92
CA ALA A 391 -38.42 -16.20 3.83
C ALA A 391 -38.28 -15.75 5.30
N LYS A 392 -39.13 -16.37 6.13
CA LYS A 392 -39.51 -16.02 7.50
C LYS A 392 -38.40 -16.21 8.54
N ARG A 393 -38.41 -15.38 9.59
CA ARG A 393 -37.61 -15.51 10.82
C ARG A 393 -38.14 -16.64 11.70
N HIS A 394 -37.24 -17.47 12.24
CA HIS A 394 -37.48 -18.34 13.40
C HIS A 394 -36.36 -18.15 14.45
N PRO A 395 -36.63 -18.39 15.74
CA PRO A 395 -35.88 -17.80 16.85
C PRO A 395 -34.55 -18.53 17.16
N ILE A 396 -33.64 -17.74 17.74
CA ILE A 396 -32.28 -18.09 18.14
C ILE A 396 -32.32 -18.88 19.45
N SER A 397 -31.65 -20.04 19.51
CA SER A 397 -31.26 -20.69 20.77
C SER A 397 -29.85 -20.24 21.18
N SER A 398 -29.73 -19.80 22.43
CA SER A 398 -28.47 -19.49 23.10
C SER A 398 -27.78 -20.76 23.55
N LEU A 399 -26.54 -20.98 23.11
CA LEU A 399 -25.62 -21.95 23.72
C LEU A 399 -24.54 -21.16 24.47
N THR A 400 -24.66 -21.17 25.80
CA THR A 400 -23.58 -20.82 26.71
C THR A 400 -22.63 -22.01 26.81
N SER A 401 -21.33 -21.77 26.68
CA SER A 401 -20.35 -22.67 27.28
C SER A 401 -19.28 -21.84 27.97
N SER A 402 -19.05 -22.20 29.22
CA SER A 402 -18.07 -21.68 30.15
C SER A 402 -16.66 -21.92 29.61
N ASN A 403 -15.96 -20.84 29.29
CA ASN A 403 -14.57 -20.60 29.71
C ASN A 403 -14.14 -19.23 29.19
N GLY A 404 -13.72 -18.38 30.14
CA GLY A 404 -13.47 -16.95 29.97
C GLY A 404 -12.50 -16.59 28.85
N LEU A 405 -13.06 -16.30 27.68
CA LEU A 405 -12.38 -15.82 26.48
C LEU A 405 -13.00 -14.47 26.10
N ASN A 406 -12.19 -13.48 25.69
CA ASN A 406 -12.71 -12.30 25.00
C ASN A 406 -12.10 -12.20 23.60
N ILE A 407 -12.42 -13.19 22.77
CA ILE A 407 -12.32 -13.08 21.31
C ILE A 407 -13.48 -12.19 20.86
N ARG A 408 -13.18 -11.00 20.34
CA ARG A 408 -14.19 -10.23 19.61
C ARG A 408 -14.27 -10.72 18.17
N CYS A 409 -15.06 -11.76 17.96
CA CYS A 409 -15.53 -12.10 16.63
C CYS A 409 -16.68 -11.13 16.30
N LEU A 410 -16.38 -10.10 15.51
CA LEU A 410 -17.39 -9.19 15.01
C LEU A 410 -18.08 -9.83 13.82
N ARG A 411 -19.30 -10.32 14.04
CA ARG A 411 -20.16 -10.83 12.96
C ARG A 411 -20.93 -9.65 12.36
N LYS A 412 -20.79 -9.44 11.05
CA LYS A 412 -21.67 -8.53 10.31
C LYS A 412 -23.08 -9.16 10.30
N SER A 413 -24.03 -8.57 11.01
CA SER A 413 -25.45 -8.90 10.86
C SER A 413 -25.90 -8.44 9.47
N ALA A 414 -26.51 -9.35 8.72
CA ALA A 414 -27.06 -9.10 7.38
C ALA A 414 -28.20 -8.07 7.40
#